data_AF-A0AAW6IZT3-F1
#
_entry.id   AF-A0AAW6IZT3-F1
#
_cell.length_a   1.000
_cell.length_b   1.000
_cell.length_c   1.000
_cell.angle_alpha   90.00
_cell.angle_beta   90.00
_cell.angle_gamma   90.00
#
_symmetry.space_group_name_H-M   'P 1'
#
loop_
_entity.id
_entity.type
_entity.pdbx_description
1 polymer ?
#
loop_
_entity_poly.entity_id
_entity_poly.type
_entity_poly.pdbx_seq_one_letter_code
_entity_poly.pdbx_strand_id
1 'polypeptide(L)'
;MAGKIPRNFIDDLLARTDIVELIDSKVGLKKAGKDYQACCPFHNEKSPSFTVSQDKQFYHCFGCGANGNAISFVMEYDKLEFVDAIEELASLLNLDVPREKGSSSAPERTAAQKRSDYDLMLHTARFYQHQLKHHSNSAAVIDYVKGRGLSGETVKKFMIGYAPSEWEALCQQLGRTKEQKEQLVELKLASEKTPGRQFDFFRDRLMFPIRDKRGRVIAFGGRVMQADQGPKYLNSPETRIFHKGFELYGLYEAKQAHKKLEHVLIVEGYMDVVALAEQGIEYAVAALGTATTSEHMHTLFRTTDKVICCYDGDRAGRDAAWRALENALPYLNDGKALHFVFLPDGEDPDSLVQQEGKTQFEQRLSQADDFTKVLFNKLSQEVDLTLDSGKAKLLSAALPLIEKIPSEFYQENILEQLGRLIGRTREQLNSRLKTPKQQHAVERKFKITPMRQAIGILIQHPQLAKSVPHLPELAQMNIAGIGLLLRLQERALQKDNANTAVLLESFRDSEDYEPLVKLATWQHQISDERLETVFQNTFKFIEDQCLNYRLETLLIKDKTQGLSSDEKLECHLLMTALKASNS
;
A
#
# COMPACT_ATOMS: atom_id res chain seq x y z
N MET A 1 -12.63 -9.91 -1.89
CA MET A 1 -12.55 -8.53 -2.41
C MET A 1 -13.71 -7.75 -1.80
N ALA A 2 -13.42 -6.71 -1.02
CA ALA A 2 -14.44 -5.74 -0.64
C ALA A 2 -15.10 -5.20 -1.92
N GLY A 3 -16.43 -5.10 -1.95
CA GLY A 3 -17.16 -4.58 -3.11
C GLY A 3 -16.53 -3.26 -3.58
N LYS A 4 -16.33 -3.12 -4.89
CA LYS A 4 -15.74 -1.91 -5.47
C LYS A 4 -16.61 -0.73 -5.05
N ILE A 5 -16.01 0.31 -4.47
CA ILE A 5 -16.75 1.56 -4.24
C ILE A 5 -17.09 2.11 -5.64
N PRO A 6 -18.37 2.43 -5.92
CA PRO A 6 -18.78 2.94 -7.21
C PRO A 6 -17.93 4.16 -7.59
N ARG A 7 -17.37 4.16 -8.80
CA ARG A 7 -16.47 5.25 -9.24
C ARG A 7 -17.16 6.62 -9.21
N ASN A 8 -18.44 6.68 -9.55
CA ASN A 8 -19.24 7.90 -9.45
C ASN A 8 -19.31 8.45 -8.03
N PHE A 9 -19.38 7.60 -6.99
CA PHE A 9 -19.33 8.08 -5.61
C PHE A 9 -17.96 8.66 -5.25
N ILE A 10 -16.87 8.03 -5.69
CA ILE A 10 -15.52 8.55 -5.46
C ILE A 10 -15.35 9.91 -6.14
N ASP A 11 -15.85 10.03 -7.37
CA ASP A 11 -15.86 11.28 -8.13
C ASP A 11 -16.68 12.37 -7.41
N ASP A 12 -17.88 12.05 -6.94
CA ASP A 12 -18.75 12.95 -6.19
C ASP A 12 -18.11 13.37 -4.86
N LEU A 13 -17.45 12.44 -4.18
CA LEU A 13 -16.76 12.70 -2.92
C LEU A 13 -15.60 13.69 -3.13
N LEU A 14 -14.79 13.48 -4.17
CA LEU A 14 -13.73 14.40 -4.56
C LEU A 14 -14.28 15.76 -4.99
N ALA A 15 -15.38 15.80 -5.73
CA ALA A 15 -16.00 17.06 -6.15
C ALA A 15 -16.59 17.88 -4.99
N ARG A 16 -17.00 17.23 -3.90
CA ARG A 16 -17.55 17.87 -2.69
C ARG A 16 -16.52 18.24 -1.64
N THR A 17 -15.30 17.69 -1.74
CA THR A 17 -14.24 17.95 -0.78
C THR A 17 -13.41 19.14 -1.25
N ASP A 18 -13.31 20.22 -0.46
CA ASP A 18 -12.30 21.25 -0.72
C ASP A 18 -10.96 20.81 -0.13
N ILE A 19 -10.00 20.52 -1.00
CA ILE A 19 -8.65 20.11 -0.63
C ILE A 19 -7.93 21.18 0.21
N VAL A 20 -8.21 22.47 -0.01
CA VAL A 20 -7.55 23.55 0.75
C VAL A 20 -8.03 23.52 2.18
N GLU A 21 -9.34 23.43 2.42
CA GLU A 21 -9.90 23.35 3.77
C GLU A 21 -9.45 22.08 4.50
N LEU A 22 -9.48 20.94 3.79
CA LEU A 22 -9.02 19.66 4.32
C LEU A 22 -7.57 19.73 4.78
N ILE A 23 -6.68 20.26 3.94
CA ILE A 23 -5.25 20.34 4.25
C ILE A 23 -4.99 21.42 5.31
N ASP A 24 -5.60 22.60 5.20
CA ASP A 24 -5.39 23.72 6.13
C ASP A 24 -5.75 23.35 7.57
N SER A 25 -6.76 22.49 7.76
CA SER A 25 -7.13 21.94 9.07
C SER A 25 -6.01 21.14 9.75
N LYS A 26 -5.03 20.64 8.99
CA LYS A 26 -3.93 19.78 9.45
C LYS A 26 -2.54 20.40 9.29
N VAL A 27 -2.37 21.24 8.28
CA VAL A 27 -1.11 21.87 7.87
C VAL A 27 -1.42 23.32 7.55
N GLY A 28 -0.98 24.25 8.40
CA GLY A 28 -1.30 25.67 8.22
C GLY A 28 -0.81 26.21 6.87
N LEU A 29 -1.75 26.43 5.95
CA LEU A 29 -1.50 26.89 4.60
C LEU A 29 -1.41 28.42 4.57
N LYS A 30 -0.53 28.95 3.72
CA LYS A 30 -0.42 30.39 3.44
C LYS A 30 -0.73 30.65 1.97
N LYS A 31 -1.57 31.63 1.70
CA LYS A 31 -1.92 32.01 0.33
C LYS A 31 -0.72 32.61 -0.40
N ALA A 32 -0.43 32.11 -1.60
CA ALA A 32 0.70 32.50 -2.44
C ALA A 32 0.24 32.62 -3.91
N GLY A 33 -0.25 33.80 -4.29
CA GLY A 33 -0.84 34.02 -5.62
C GLY A 33 -2.21 33.36 -5.75
N LYS A 34 -2.38 32.51 -6.78
CA LYS A 34 -3.61 31.71 -7.01
C LYS A 34 -3.67 30.43 -6.15
N ASP A 35 -2.51 29.94 -5.69
CA ASP A 35 -2.40 28.70 -4.91
C ASP A 35 -2.07 28.98 -3.42
N TYR A 36 -2.01 27.91 -2.63
CA TYR A 36 -1.62 27.92 -1.22
C TYR A 36 -0.30 27.16 -1.03
N GLN A 37 0.50 27.55 -0.05
CA GLN A 37 1.82 26.97 0.22
C GLN A 37 2.04 26.66 1.70
N ALA A 38 2.79 25.60 1.99
CA ALA A 38 3.29 25.25 3.31
C ALA A 38 4.62 24.48 3.22
N CYS A 39 5.23 24.21 4.38
CA CYS A 39 6.24 23.16 4.47
C CYS A 39 5.55 21.80 4.32
N CYS A 40 6.14 20.90 3.55
CA CYS A 40 5.59 19.60 3.25
C CYS A 40 5.42 18.75 4.52
N PRO A 41 4.24 18.15 4.75
CA PRO A 41 4.04 17.25 5.88
C PRO A 41 4.68 15.87 5.66
N PHE A 42 5.17 15.58 4.45
CA PHE A 42 5.66 14.26 4.04
C PHE A 42 7.19 14.13 4.05
N HIS A 43 7.91 15.24 4.15
CA HIS A 43 9.36 15.25 4.32
C HIS A 43 9.81 16.48 5.11
N ASN A 44 11.00 16.45 5.69
CA ASN A 44 11.47 17.52 6.56
C ASN A 44 12.15 18.63 5.74
N GLU A 45 11.59 19.83 5.75
CA GLU A 45 12.13 21.00 5.05
C GLU A 45 11.96 22.30 5.85
N LYS A 46 12.79 23.31 5.54
CA LYS A 46 12.74 24.65 6.17
C LYS A 46 12.05 25.70 5.31
N SER A 47 12.05 25.51 4.00
CA SER A 47 11.41 26.41 3.02
C SER A 47 10.14 25.75 2.49
N PRO A 48 9.01 26.48 2.33
CA PRO A 48 7.79 25.91 1.76
C PRO A 48 7.99 25.38 0.34
N SER A 49 7.81 24.08 0.12
CA SER A 49 7.75 23.49 -1.22
C SER A 49 6.44 22.77 -1.53
N PHE A 50 5.54 22.69 -0.55
CA PHE A 50 4.23 22.06 -0.69
C PHE A 50 3.21 23.07 -1.19
N THR A 51 2.69 22.87 -2.40
CA THR A 51 1.72 23.75 -3.04
C THR A 51 0.38 23.03 -3.18
N VAL A 52 -0.71 23.70 -2.82
CA VAL A 52 -2.09 23.22 -2.92
C VAL A 52 -2.86 24.17 -3.83
N SER A 53 -3.43 23.65 -4.91
CA SER A 53 -4.21 24.42 -5.85
C SER A 53 -5.70 24.22 -5.61
N GLN A 54 -6.40 25.30 -5.28
CA GLN A 54 -7.85 25.27 -5.04
C GLN A 54 -8.62 25.00 -6.33
N ASP A 55 -8.22 25.60 -7.45
CA ASP A 55 -8.90 25.40 -8.73
C ASP A 55 -8.72 23.97 -9.26
N LYS A 56 -7.51 23.40 -9.12
CA LYS A 56 -7.20 22.04 -9.58
C LYS A 56 -7.66 20.95 -8.60
N GLN A 57 -8.01 21.32 -7.36
CA GLN A 57 -8.27 20.41 -6.24
C GLN A 57 -7.15 19.37 -6.04
N PHE A 58 -5.89 19.82 -6.17
CA PHE A 58 -4.69 18.98 -6.23
C PHE A 58 -3.52 19.60 -5.47
N TYR A 59 -2.69 18.76 -4.83
CA TYR A 59 -1.44 19.18 -4.18
C TYR A 59 -0.21 18.61 -4.88
N HIS A 60 0.89 19.34 -4.81
CA HIS A 60 2.21 18.88 -5.26
C HIS A 60 3.32 19.50 -4.41
N CYS A 61 4.25 18.66 -3.97
CA CYS A 61 5.47 19.05 -3.28
C CYS A 61 6.64 19.11 -4.27
N PHE A 62 7.19 20.31 -4.47
CA PHE A 62 8.35 20.50 -5.34
C PHE A 62 9.68 20.03 -4.73
N GLY A 63 9.71 19.75 -3.42
CA GLY A 63 10.88 19.20 -2.73
C GLY A 63 11.01 17.68 -2.88
N CYS A 64 9.99 16.93 -2.45
CA CYS A 64 10.02 15.46 -2.44
C CYS A 64 9.18 14.78 -3.51
N GLY A 65 8.45 15.54 -4.34
CA GLY A 65 7.59 15.00 -5.40
C GLY A 65 6.24 14.46 -4.94
N ALA A 66 5.95 14.45 -3.63
CA ALA A 66 4.65 13.99 -3.11
C ALA A 66 3.50 14.79 -3.71
N ASN A 67 2.48 14.11 -4.22
CA ASN A 67 1.40 14.75 -4.97
C ASN A 67 0.10 13.95 -4.89
N GLY A 68 -1.04 14.60 -5.15
CA GLY A 68 -2.32 13.91 -5.17
C GLY A 68 -3.53 14.81 -4.92
N ASN A 69 -4.69 14.16 -4.77
CA ASN A 69 -5.96 14.79 -4.42
C ASN A 69 -6.27 14.60 -2.93
N ALA A 70 -7.48 14.99 -2.50
CA ALA A 70 -7.93 14.85 -1.11
C ALA A 70 -7.79 13.41 -0.57
N ILE A 71 -8.11 12.40 -1.38
CA ILE A 71 -7.98 10.99 -0.99
C ILE A 71 -6.51 10.64 -0.78
N SER A 72 -5.63 10.98 -1.74
CA SER A 72 -4.18 10.76 -1.60
C SER A 72 -3.63 11.43 -0.33
N PHE A 73 -4.06 12.66 -0.05
CA PHE A 73 -3.61 13.39 1.14
C PHE A 73 -4.00 12.66 2.43
N VAL A 74 -5.26 12.27 2.57
CA VAL A 74 -5.75 11.53 3.75
C VAL A 74 -5.04 10.18 3.88
N MET A 75 -4.86 9.46 2.78
CA MET A 75 -4.09 8.21 2.78
C MET A 75 -2.67 8.42 3.29
N GLU A 76 -1.94 9.40 2.76
CA GLU A 76 -0.53 9.61 3.10
C GLU A 76 -0.33 10.25 4.47
N TYR A 77 -1.17 11.22 4.83
CA TYR A 77 -1.09 11.97 6.08
C TYR A 77 -1.57 11.12 7.27
N ASP A 78 -2.75 10.49 7.17
CA ASP A 78 -3.33 9.68 8.25
C ASP A 78 -2.87 8.21 8.22
N LYS A 79 -2.03 7.83 7.24
CA LYS A 79 -1.54 6.47 7.02
C LYS A 79 -2.67 5.44 6.83
N LEU A 80 -3.73 5.85 6.14
CA LEU A 80 -4.90 5.04 5.83
C LEU A 80 -4.73 4.30 4.49
N GLU A 81 -5.46 3.19 4.36
CA GLU A 81 -5.67 2.49 3.09
C GLU A 81 -6.79 3.19 2.30
N PHE A 82 -6.88 2.93 0.99
CA PHE A 82 -7.79 3.64 0.08
C PHE A 82 -9.27 3.66 0.54
N VAL A 83 -9.80 2.49 0.93
CA VAL A 83 -11.19 2.38 1.41
C VAL A 83 -11.39 3.14 2.71
N ASP A 84 -10.42 3.08 3.63
CA ASP A 84 -10.51 3.79 4.90
C ASP A 84 -10.41 5.31 4.70
N ALA A 85 -9.59 5.77 3.76
CA ALA A 85 -9.50 7.18 3.40
C ALA A 85 -10.82 7.70 2.78
N ILE A 86 -11.48 6.88 1.95
CA ILE A 86 -12.81 7.20 1.43
C ILE A 86 -13.85 7.24 2.56
N GLU A 87 -13.85 6.27 3.47
CA GLU A 87 -14.75 6.25 4.62
C GLU A 87 -14.52 7.46 5.54
N GLU A 88 -13.27 7.87 5.75
CA GLU A 88 -12.91 9.05 6.54
C GLU A 88 -13.41 10.35 5.90
N LEU A 89 -13.13 10.55 4.60
CA LEU A 89 -13.61 11.72 3.85
C LEU A 89 -15.15 11.76 3.77
N ALA A 90 -15.79 10.62 3.55
CA ALA A 90 -17.24 10.54 3.54
C ALA A 90 -17.84 10.89 4.91
N SER A 91 -17.20 10.44 6.01
CA SER A 91 -17.61 10.79 7.37
C SER A 91 -17.50 12.30 7.63
N LEU A 92 -16.45 12.96 7.14
CA LEU A 92 -16.30 14.42 7.28
C LEU A 92 -17.43 15.19 6.59
N LEU A 93 -17.95 14.65 5.48
CA LEU A 93 -19.06 15.22 4.72
C LEU A 93 -20.43 14.67 5.13
N ASN A 94 -20.52 13.84 6.17
CA ASN A 94 -21.72 13.14 6.61
C ASN A 94 -22.41 12.33 5.48
N LEU A 95 -21.61 11.66 4.65
CA LEU A 95 -22.06 10.82 3.54
C LEU A 95 -21.87 9.33 3.87
N ASP A 96 -22.82 8.49 3.46
CA ASP A 96 -22.68 7.04 3.48
C ASP A 96 -21.95 6.55 2.22
N VAL A 97 -20.97 5.65 2.37
CA VAL A 97 -20.19 5.09 1.25
C VAL A 97 -20.94 3.91 0.60
N PRO A 98 -21.44 4.03 -0.64
CA PRO A 98 -22.04 2.93 -1.38
C PRO A 98 -20.97 1.93 -1.82
N ARG A 99 -21.34 0.66 -2.00
CA ARG A 99 -20.46 -0.40 -2.50
C ARG A 99 -21.17 -1.08 -3.67
N GLU A 100 -20.45 -1.44 -4.74
CA GLU A 100 -21.01 -2.22 -5.84
C GLU A 100 -21.20 -3.67 -5.37
N LYS A 101 -22.36 -4.24 -5.69
CA LYS A 101 -22.68 -5.65 -5.48
C LYS A 101 -21.75 -6.52 -6.34
N GLY A 102 -20.62 -6.93 -5.78
CA GLY A 102 -19.84 -8.04 -6.32
C GLY A 102 -20.68 -9.31 -6.34
N SER A 103 -20.44 -10.22 -7.29
CA SER A 103 -21.18 -11.48 -7.50
C SER A 103 -20.99 -12.54 -6.39
N SER A 104 -20.83 -12.11 -5.14
CA SER A 104 -20.95 -12.94 -3.95
C SER A 104 -22.33 -12.72 -3.37
N SER A 105 -23.14 -13.77 -3.32
CA SER A 105 -24.47 -13.88 -2.71
C SER A 105 -24.47 -13.69 -1.18
N ALA A 106 -23.69 -12.75 -0.65
CA ALA A 106 -23.74 -12.30 0.73
C ALA A 106 -24.39 -10.92 0.77
N PRO A 107 -25.48 -10.71 1.52
CA PRO A 107 -26.14 -9.41 1.61
C PRO A 107 -25.16 -8.35 2.12
N GLU A 108 -25.16 -7.17 1.48
CA GLU A 108 -24.42 -5.99 1.89
C GLU A 108 -24.77 -5.61 3.33
N ARG A 109 -23.74 -5.38 4.13
CA ARG A 109 -23.86 -5.15 5.57
C ARG A 109 -23.58 -3.69 5.87
N THR A 110 -24.51 -3.06 6.57
CA THR A 110 -24.49 -1.62 6.87
C THR A 110 -23.34 -1.24 7.82
N ALA A 111 -22.98 0.05 7.89
CA ALA A 111 -22.01 0.56 8.86
C ALA A 111 -22.36 0.17 10.32
N ALA A 112 -23.66 0.05 10.61
CA ALA A 112 -24.16 -0.44 11.89
C ALA A 112 -23.72 -1.89 12.19
N GLN A 113 -23.64 -2.75 11.17
CA GLN A 113 -23.20 -4.14 11.36
C GLN A 113 -21.70 -4.24 11.63
N LYS A 114 -20.86 -3.46 10.93
CA LYS A 114 -19.42 -3.37 11.27
C LYS A 114 -19.22 -2.89 12.71
N ARG A 115 -19.96 -1.87 13.14
CA ARG A 115 -19.92 -1.37 14.52
C ARG A 115 -20.31 -2.46 15.52
N SER A 116 -21.40 -3.17 15.24
CA SER A 116 -21.83 -4.33 16.02
C SER A 116 -20.75 -5.41 16.11
N ASP A 117 -20.01 -5.66 15.03
CA ASP A 117 -18.92 -6.65 15.02
C ASP A 117 -17.78 -6.21 15.95
N TYR A 118 -17.32 -4.97 15.86
CA TYR A 118 -16.29 -4.44 16.74
C TYR A 118 -16.73 -4.44 18.22
N ASP A 119 -17.99 -4.10 18.48
CA ASP A 119 -18.56 -4.13 19.83
C ASP A 119 -18.58 -5.56 20.39
N LEU A 120 -18.97 -6.56 19.59
CA LEU A 120 -18.95 -7.96 20.00
C LEU A 120 -17.53 -8.45 20.28
N MET A 121 -16.55 -8.07 19.44
CA MET A 121 -15.14 -8.42 19.64
C MET A 121 -14.58 -7.81 20.92
N LEU A 122 -14.91 -6.55 21.22
CA LEU A 122 -14.52 -5.90 22.47
C LEU A 122 -15.18 -6.55 23.69
N HIS A 123 -16.46 -6.89 23.62
CA HIS A 123 -17.14 -7.64 24.68
C HIS A 123 -16.51 -9.02 24.91
N THR A 124 -16.11 -9.70 23.84
CA THR A 124 -15.39 -10.98 23.90
C THR A 124 -14.03 -10.83 24.59
N ALA A 125 -13.25 -9.81 24.26
CA ALA A 125 -11.98 -9.55 24.94
C ALA A 125 -12.19 -9.30 26.45
N ARG A 126 -13.19 -8.48 26.80
CA ARG A 126 -13.55 -8.20 28.20
C ARG A 126 -14.03 -9.46 28.93
N PHE A 127 -14.76 -10.33 28.26
CA PHE A 127 -15.15 -11.63 28.81
C PHE A 127 -13.91 -12.46 29.16
N TYR A 128 -12.96 -12.61 28.25
CA TYR A 128 -11.73 -13.36 28.56
C TYR A 128 -10.90 -12.72 29.68
N GLN A 129 -10.82 -11.39 29.76
CA GLN A 129 -10.16 -10.70 30.88
C GLN A 129 -10.89 -10.95 32.21
N HIS A 130 -12.23 -11.00 32.19
CA HIS A 130 -13.03 -11.35 33.36
C HIS A 130 -12.77 -12.79 33.80
N GLN A 131 -12.76 -13.74 32.86
CA GLN A 131 -12.47 -15.15 33.15
C GLN A 131 -11.06 -15.33 33.73
N LEU A 132 -10.06 -14.58 33.25
CA LEU A 132 -8.70 -14.61 33.79
C LEU A 132 -8.66 -14.28 35.29
N LYS A 133 -9.57 -13.43 35.78
CA LYS A 133 -9.62 -12.97 37.18
C LYS A 133 -10.55 -13.76 38.08
N HIS A 134 -11.63 -14.31 37.52
CA HIS A 134 -12.77 -14.80 38.32
C HIS A 134 -13.14 -16.26 38.05
N HIS A 135 -12.56 -16.90 37.03
CA HIS A 135 -12.82 -18.30 36.78
C HIS A 135 -12.28 -19.19 37.91
N SER A 136 -12.88 -20.37 38.12
CA SER A 136 -12.42 -21.33 39.14
C SER A 136 -10.95 -21.74 38.93
N ASN A 137 -10.51 -21.81 37.67
CA ASN A 137 -9.13 -22.10 37.28
C ASN A 137 -8.20 -20.87 37.25
N SER A 138 -8.66 -19.69 37.65
CA SER A 138 -7.92 -18.42 37.54
C SER A 138 -6.54 -18.47 38.19
N ALA A 139 -6.42 -19.09 39.37
CA ALA A 139 -5.15 -19.18 40.10
C ALA A 139 -4.05 -19.87 39.26
N ALA A 140 -4.35 -21.02 38.65
CA ALA A 140 -3.39 -21.76 37.82
C ALA A 140 -3.00 -20.97 36.56
N VAL A 141 -3.95 -20.27 35.93
CA VAL A 141 -3.67 -19.42 34.76
C VAL A 141 -2.80 -18.22 35.14
N ILE A 142 -3.06 -17.59 36.27
CA ILE A 142 -2.24 -16.47 36.79
C ILE A 142 -0.83 -16.96 37.11
N ASP A 143 -0.68 -18.12 37.73
CA ASP A 143 0.63 -18.70 38.03
C ASP A 143 1.41 -19.02 36.76
N TYR A 144 0.74 -19.50 35.70
CA TYR A 144 1.34 -19.66 34.38
C TYR A 144 1.83 -18.34 33.78
N VAL A 145 1.01 -17.28 33.84
CA VAL A 145 1.35 -15.94 33.34
C VAL A 145 2.53 -15.34 34.12
N LYS A 146 2.56 -15.51 35.45
CA LYS A 146 3.70 -15.10 36.29
C LYS A 146 4.95 -15.92 36.03
N GLY A 147 4.81 -17.23 35.80
CA GLY A 147 5.92 -18.10 35.38
C GLY A 147 6.52 -17.70 34.02
N ARG A 148 5.79 -16.90 33.23
CA ARG A 148 6.26 -16.25 32.01
C ARG A 148 6.82 -14.84 32.22
N GLY A 149 6.99 -14.41 33.47
CA GLY A 149 7.56 -13.10 33.78
C GLY A 149 6.64 -11.92 33.50
N LEU A 150 5.36 -12.13 33.19
CA LEU A 150 4.46 -11.03 32.80
C LEU A 150 3.81 -10.37 34.02
N SER A 151 3.92 -9.04 34.10
CA SER A 151 3.28 -8.24 35.14
C SER A 151 1.78 -8.06 34.88
N GLY A 152 1.04 -7.74 35.94
CA GLY A 152 -0.37 -7.39 35.83
C GLY A 152 -0.63 -6.13 34.98
N GLU A 153 0.36 -5.22 34.90
CA GLU A 153 0.30 -4.03 34.07
C GLU A 153 0.37 -4.40 32.58
N THR A 154 1.34 -5.23 32.19
CA THR A 154 1.47 -5.74 30.82
C THR A 154 0.25 -6.55 30.40
N VAL A 155 -0.22 -7.46 31.26
CA VAL A 155 -1.47 -8.22 31.04
C VAL A 155 -2.65 -7.30 30.77
N LYS A 156 -2.77 -6.20 31.51
CA LYS A 156 -3.81 -5.19 31.29
C LYS A 156 -3.60 -4.40 30.00
N LYS A 157 -2.38 -3.96 29.72
CA LYS A 157 -1.99 -3.16 28.54
C LYS A 157 -2.33 -3.89 27.23
N PHE A 158 -2.01 -5.18 27.15
CA PHE A 158 -2.28 -6.05 26.00
C PHE A 158 -3.66 -6.73 26.04
N MET A 159 -4.49 -6.40 27.04
CA MET A 159 -5.82 -6.99 27.23
C MET A 159 -5.83 -8.52 27.31
N ILE A 160 -4.76 -9.13 27.83
CA ILE A 160 -4.63 -10.58 27.93
C ILE A 160 -5.74 -11.15 28.83
N GLY A 161 -6.34 -12.25 28.37
CA GLY A 161 -7.45 -12.92 29.04
C GLY A 161 -7.31 -14.43 29.04
N TYR A 162 -8.34 -15.14 29.51
CA TYR A 162 -8.40 -16.60 29.55
C TYR A 162 -9.70 -17.08 28.89
N ALA A 163 -9.58 -17.98 27.92
CA ALA A 163 -10.69 -18.75 27.38
C ALA A 163 -10.88 -20.01 28.24
N PRO A 164 -12.02 -20.17 28.93
CA PRO A 164 -12.28 -21.34 29.77
C PRO A 164 -12.28 -22.66 29.01
N SER A 165 -12.17 -23.77 29.72
CA SER A 165 -12.17 -25.13 29.15
C SER A 165 -13.54 -25.61 28.67
N GLU A 166 -14.60 -24.98 29.16
CA GLU A 166 -15.99 -25.27 28.89
C GLU A 166 -16.32 -25.08 27.40
N TRP A 167 -17.22 -25.92 26.89
CA TRP A 167 -17.53 -25.96 25.47
C TRP A 167 -18.31 -24.75 24.96
N GLU A 168 -19.06 -24.06 25.82
CA GLU A 168 -20.06 -23.07 25.42
C GLU A 168 -20.04 -21.82 26.33
N ALA A 169 -18.97 -21.56 27.06
CA ALA A 169 -18.92 -20.48 28.06
C ALA A 169 -19.12 -19.09 27.43
N LEU A 170 -18.43 -18.80 26.33
CA LEU A 170 -18.59 -17.57 25.56
C LEU A 170 -19.97 -17.54 24.89
N CYS A 171 -20.35 -18.63 24.23
CA CYS A 171 -21.64 -18.74 23.54
C CYS A 171 -22.82 -18.47 24.47
N GLN A 172 -22.81 -19.01 25.70
CA GLN A 172 -23.86 -18.78 26.69
C GLN A 172 -23.88 -17.34 27.20
N GLN A 173 -22.72 -16.72 27.34
CA GLN A 173 -22.62 -15.36 27.89
C GLN A 173 -23.00 -14.28 26.88
N LEU A 174 -22.51 -14.37 25.65
CA LEU A 174 -22.65 -13.34 24.61
C LEU A 174 -23.69 -13.69 23.52
N GLY A 175 -24.02 -14.97 23.32
CA GLY A 175 -24.99 -15.42 22.32
C GLY A 175 -26.42 -15.48 22.87
N ARG A 176 -26.96 -14.35 23.35
CA ARG A 176 -28.30 -14.32 23.99
C ARG A 176 -29.45 -14.26 22.99
N THR A 177 -29.24 -13.61 21.86
CA THR A 177 -30.20 -13.56 20.75
C THR A 177 -29.75 -14.42 19.58
N LYS A 178 -30.66 -14.70 18.65
CA LYS A 178 -30.34 -15.47 17.44
C LYS A 178 -29.28 -14.75 16.59
N GLU A 179 -29.40 -13.43 16.47
CA GLU A 179 -28.50 -12.58 15.72
C GLU A 179 -27.08 -12.59 16.32
N GLN A 180 -26.96 -12.54 17.65
CA GLN A 180 -25.66 -12.63 18.32
C GLN A 180 -25.00 -14.00 18.14
N LYS A 181 -25.78 -15.08 18.21
CA LYS A 181 -25.30 -16.44 17.94
C LYS A 181 -24.76 -16.59 16.52
N GLU A 182 -25.48 -16.05 15.53
CA GLU A 182 -25.01 -16.02 14.13
C GLU A 182 -23.73 -15.18 13.99
N GLN A 183 -23.69 -14.00 14.63
CA GLN A 183 -22.54 -13.11 14.61
C GLN A 183 -21.27 -13.75 15.22
N LEU A 184 -21.40 -14.50 16.32
CA LEU A 184 -20.29 -15.24 16.94
C LEU A 184 -19.67 -16.27 15.97
N VAL A 185 -20.50 -17.00 15.21
CA VAL A 185 -20.02 -17.98 14.22
C VAL A 185 -19.36 -17.30 13.03
N GLU A 186 -19.91 -16.18 12.58
CA GLU A 186 -19.39 -15.42 11.47
C GLU A 186 -18.05 -14.73 11.75
N LEU A 187 -17.88 -14.23 12.98
CA LEU A 187 -16.61 -13.69 13.48
C LEU A 187 -15.67 -14.78 14.00
N LYS A 188 -16.02 -16.06 13.81
CA LYS A 188 -15.19 -17.22 14.14
C LYS A 188 -14.81 -17.31 15.62
N LEU A 189 -15.67 -16.77 16.50
CA LEU A 189 -15.60 -16.92 17.94
C LEU A 189 -16.29 -18.19 18.42
N ALA A 190 -17.27 -18.65 17.65
CA ALA A 190 -17.96 -19.92 17.82
C ALA A 190 -17.88 -20.78 16.56
N SER A 191 -18.12 -22.06 16.72
CA SER A 191 -18.25 -23.04 15.63
C SER A 191 -19.56 -23.80 15.78
N GLU A 192 -20.18 -24.13 14.65
CA GLU A 192 -21.44 -24.85 14.60
C GLU A 192 -21.24 -26.09 13.71
N LYS A 193 -21.22 -27.28 14.32
CA LYS A 193 -21.11 -28.57 13.60
C LYS A 193 -22.48 -29.20 13.35
N THR A 194 -23.45 -28.87 14.19
CA THR A 194 -24.82 -29.38 14.11
C THR A 194 -25.77 -28.19 14.27
N PRO A 195 -26.83 -28.06 13.45
CA PRO A 195 -27.75 -26.94 13.53
C PRO A 195 -28.27 -26.73 14.95
N GLY A 196 -28.10 -25.51 15.48
CA GLY A 196 -28.57 -25.11 16.81
C GLY A 196 -27.62 -25.39 17.96
N ARG A 197 -26.49 -26.09 17.75
CA ARG A 197 -25.46 -26.31 18.79
C ARG A 197 -24.13 -25.66 18.41
N GLN A 198 -23.84 -24.56 19.08
CA GLN A 198 -22.62 -23.78 18.93
C GLN A 198 -21.66 -24.06 20.08
N PHE A 199 -20.37 -24.11 19.77
CA PHE A 199 -19.31 -24.26 20.76
C PHE A 199 -18.22 -23.23 20.54
N ASP A 200 -17.58 -22.83 21.62
CA ASP A 200 -16.52 -21.82 21.63
C ASP A 200 -15.34 -22.29 20.77
N PHE A 201 -14.82 -21.42 19.90
CA PHE A 201 -13.68 -21.73 19.05
C PHE A 201 -12.38 -21.85 19.87
N PHE A 202 -12.17 -20.90 20.79
CA PHE A 202 -11.06 -20.91 21.73
C PHE A 202 -11.49 -21.55 23.04
N ARG A 203 -10.72 -22.54 23.51
CA ARG A 203 -10.96 -23.23 24.78
C ARG A 203 -9.64 -23.52 25.46
N ASP A 204 -9.64 -23.39 26.78
CA ASP A 204 -8.51 -23.59 27.70
C ASP A 204 -7.20 -22.95 27.23
N ARG A 205 -7.28 -21.66 26.88
CA ARG A 205 -6.17 -20.91 26.27
C ARG A 205 -5.98 -19.55 26.92
N LEU A 206 -4.72 -19.14 27.04
CA LEU A 206 -4.37 -17.75 27.28
C LEU A 206 -4.66 -16.96 25.99
N MET A 207 -5.42 -15.88 26.12
CA MET A 207 -5.99 -15.12 25.00
C MET A 207 -5.28 -13.79 24.80
N PHE A 208 -4.88 -13.54 23.56
CA PHE A 208 -4.19 -12.34 23.09
C PHE A 208 -5.09 -11.62 22.07
N PRO A 209 -5.81 -10.56 22.47
CA PRO A 209 -6.61 -9.78 21.52
C PRO A 209 -5.72 -9.09 20.49
N ILE A 210 -6.06 -9.22 19.21
CA ILE A 210 -5.38 -8.56 18.09
C ILE A 210 -6.13 -7.27 17.79
N ARG A 211 -5.40 -6.15 17.83
CA ARG A 211 -5.95 -4.81 17.60
C ARG A 211 -5.50 -4.26 16.26
N ASP A 212 -6.41 -3.60 15.57
CA ASP A 212 -6.07 -2.84 14.36
C ASP A 212 -5.31 -1.55 14.69
N LYS A 213 -4.92 -0.80 13.66
CA LYS A 213 -4.21 0.49 13.79
C LYS A 213 -4.98 1.53 14.64
N ARG A 214 -6.30 1.39 14.80
CA ARG A 214 -7.18 2.28 15.58
C ARG A 214 -7.43 1.77 17.00
N GLY A 215 -6.90 0.60 17.37
CA GLY A 215 -7.06 -0.02 18.68
C GLY A 215 -8.32 -0.86 18.85
N ARG A 216 -9.08 -1.11 17.77
CA ARG A 216 -10.28 -1.96 17.80
C ARG A 216 -9.87 -3.42 17.84
N VAL A 217 -10.50 -4.23 18.69
CA VAL A 217 -10.25 -5.67 18.72
C VAL A 217 -10.90 -6.30 17.48
N ILE A 218 -10.10 -7.00 16.66
CA ILE A 218 -10.54 -7.56 15.38
C ILE A 218 -10.32 -9.07 15.27
N ALA A 219 -9.46 -9.64 16.12
CA ALA A 219 -9.20 -11.07 16.19
C ALA A 219 -8.58 -11.47 17.53
N PHE A 220 -8.29 -12.76 17.69
CA PHE A 220 -7.59 -13.29 18.85
C PHE A 220 -6.51 -14.31 18.43
N GLY A 221 -5.39 -14.27 19.14
CA GLY A 221 -4.47 -15.40 19.29
C GLY A 221 -4.76 -16.14 20.60
N GLY A 222 -4.61 -17.45 20.60
CA GLY A 222 -4.86 -18.30 21.77
C GLY A 222 -3.73 -19.31 21.98
N ARG A 223 -3.13 -19.31 23.16
CA ARG A 223 -2.02 -20.19 23.52
C ARG A 223 -2.45 -21.25 24.52
N VAL A 224 -2.14 -22.52 24.25
CA VAL A 224 -2.35 -23.58 25.26
C VAL A 224 -1.37 -23.40 26.41
N MET A 225 -1.84 -23.67 27.63
CA MET A 225 -0.99 -23.70 28.82
C MET A 225 -0.42 -25.09 29.09
N GLN A 226 -1.04 -26.14 28.52
CA GLN A 226 -0.64 -27.54 28.60
C GLN A 226 -0.43 -28.13 27.20
N ALA A 227 0.60 -28.97 27.03
CA ALA A 227 1.13 -29.38 25.73
C ALA A 227 0.24 -30.38 24.95
N ASP A 228 -0.75 -30.98 25.59
CA ASP A 228 -1.60 -32.05 25.08
C ASP A 228 -2.94 -31.56 24.48
N GLN A 229 -3.21 -30.25 24.48
CA GLN A 229 -4.50 -29.68 24.07
C GLN A 229 -4.55 -29.08 22.64
N GLY A 230 -3.94 -29.77 21.67
CA GLY A 230 -3.90 -29.35 20.27
C GLY A 230 -2.75 -28.38 19.96
N PRO A 231 -2.86 -27.49 18.96
CA PRO A 231 -1.73 -26.67 18.52
C PRO A 231 -1.32 -25.66 19.61
N LYS A 232 0.00 -25.48 19.79
CA LYS A 232 0.62 -24.56 20.78
C LYS A 232 0.00 -23.16 20.70
N TYR A 233 -0.16 -22.65 19.50
CA TYR A 233 -0.86 -21.40 19.18
C TYR A 233 -2.02 -21.65 18.21
N LEU A 234 -3.12 -20.96 18.43
CA LEU A 234 -4.30 -20.96 17.58
C LEU A 234 -4.69 -19.52 17.28
N ASN A 235 -4.82 -19.17 16.00
CA ASN A 235 -5.23 -17.83 15.58
C ASN A 235 -6.65 -17.87 15.06
N SER A 236 -7.39 -16.78 15.26
CA SER A 236 -8.66 -16.57 14.57
C SER A 236 -8.48 -16.84 13.06
N PRO A 237 -9.42 -17.56 12.42
CA PRO A 237 -9.48 -17.63 10.96
C PRO A 237 -9.73 -16.24 10.36
N GLU A 238 -9.54 -16.12 9.05
CA GLU A 238 -9.95 -14.91 8.29
C GLU A 238 -11.42 -14.59 8.56
N THR A 239 -11.72 -13.31 8.79
CA THR A 239 -13.08 -12.81 8.98
C THR A 239 -13.33 -11.58 8.11
N ARG A 240 -14.53 -11.03 8.18
CA ARG A 240 -14.88 -9.79 7.47
C ARG A 240 -14.22 -8.53 8.05
N ILE A 241 -13.65 -8.60 9.26
CA ILE A 241 -12.95 -7.49 9.93
C ILE A 241 -11.48 -7.83 10.24
N PHE A 242 -11.00 -9.01 9.85
CA PHE A 242 -9.66 -9.48 10.16
C PHE A 242 -9.02 -10.19 8.99
N HIS A 243 -7.89 -9.64 8.56
CA HIS A 243 -7.04 -10.18 7.51
C HIS A 243 -5.60 -10.35 8.00
N LYS A 244 -5.15 -11.60 8.17
CA LYS A 244 -3.84 -11.90 8.78
C LYS A 244 -2.68 -11.23 8.06
N GLY A 245 -2.77 -11.18 6.72
CA GLY A 245 -1.72 -10.60 5.88
C GLY A 245 -1.55 -9.09 6.01
N PHE A 246 -2.47 -8.38 6.65
CA PHE A 246 -2.44 -6.92 6.80
C PHE A 246 -2.15 -6.46 8.22
N GLU A 247 -2.45 -7.32 9.20
CA GLU A 247 -2.42 -6.96 10.61
C GLU A 247 -1.13 -7.43 11.28
N LEU A 248 -0.58 -6.58 12.15
CA LEU A 248 0.62 -6.84 12.95
C LEU A 248 0.26 -6.69 14.42
N TYR A 249 0.43 -7.77 15.19
CA TYR A 249 0.20 -7.72 16.63
C TYR A 249 1.23 -6.79 17.29
N GLY A 250 0.80 -5.97 18.25
CA GLY A 250 1.68 -5.02 18.94
C GLY A 250 1.83 -3.66 18.24
N LEU A 251 1.41 -3.52 16.99
CA LEU A 251 1.61 -2.27 16.23
C LEU A 251 0.84 -1.09 16.84
N TYR A 252 -0.39 -1.32 17.30
CA TYR A 252 -1.17 -0.30 17.99
C TYR A 252 -0.47 0.13 19.28
N GLU A 253 -0.05 -0.83 20.08
CA GLU A 253 0.63 -0.63 21.36
C GLU A 253 1.94 0.13 21.19
N ALA A 254 2.73 -0.21 20.18
CA ALA A 254 3.97 0.48 19.84
C ALA A 254 3.73 1.94 19.45
N LYS A 255 2.68 2.22 18.65
CA LYS A 255 2.30 3.59 18.28
C LYS A 255 1.75 4.41 19.46
N GLN A 256 1.13 3.76 20.43
CA GLN A 256 0.67 4.43 21.66
C GLN A 256 1.85 4.75 22.59
N ALA A 257 2.85 3.87 22.66
CA ALA A 257 4.06 4.10 23.45
C ALA A 257 4.97 5.19 22.85
N HIS A 258 5.05 5.26 21.51
CA HIS A 258 5.96 6.16 20.81
C HIS A 258 5.25 7.00 19.75
N LYS A 259 5.29 8.34 19.88
CA LYS A 259 4.79 9.28 18.86
C LYS A 259 5.45 9.09 17.49
N LYS A 260 6.74 8.78 17.49
CA LYS A 260 7.54 8.46 16.31
C LYS A 260 8.42 7.25 16.64
N LEU A 261 8.28 6.19 15.87
CA LEU A 261 9.09 4.99 15.99
C LEU A 261 10.37 5.15 15.17
N GLU A 262 11.52 5.26 15.82
CA GLU A 262 12.82 5.34 15.13
C GLU A 262 13.14 4.06 14.36
N HIS A 263 12.70 2.92 14.91
CA HIS A 263 12.72 1.63 14.25
C HIS A 263 11.60 0.75 14.80
N VAL A 264 11.28 -0.32 14.08
CA VAL A 264 10.33 -1.36 14.51
C VAL A 264 11.03 -2.71 14.44
N LEU A 265 10.82 -3.52 15.48
CA LEU A 265 11.32 -4.88 15.57
C LEU A 265 10.19 -5.86 15.21
N ILE A 266 10.34 -6.64 14.15
CA ILE A 266 9.38 -7.71 13.82
C ILE A 266 9.89 -9.06 14.33
N VAL A 267 9.04 -9.75 15.09
CA VAL A 267 9.25 -11.08 15.69
C VAL A 267 8.16 -12.06 15.24
N GLU A 268 8.26 -13.33 15.63
CA GLU A 268 7.35 -14.38 15.16
C GLU A 268 6.06 -14.51 15.98
N GLY A 269 6.12 -14.30 17.30
CA GLY A 269 5.03 -14.64 18.21
C GLY A 269 4.47 -13.48 19.05
N TYR A 270 3.24 -13.66 19.53
CA TYR A 270 2.61 -12.73 20.47
C TYR A 270 3.37 -12.64 21.79
N MET A 271 3.87 -13.78 22.27
CA MET A 271 4.62 -13.85 23.51
C MET A 271 5.91 -13.07 23.43
N ASP A 272 6.60 -13.13 22.29
CA ASP A 272 7.82 -12.35 22.04
C ASP A 272 7.55 -10.85 22.19
N VAL A 273 6.50 -10.35 21.52
CA VAL A 273 6.09 -8.94 21.61
C VAL A 273 5.77 -8.54 23.06
N VAL A 274 5.02 -9.37 23.77
CA VAL A 274 4.59 -9.07 25.14
C VAL A 274 5.77 -9.13 26.12
N ALA A 275 6.67 -10.11 25.98
CA ALA A 275 7.85 -10.27 26.81
C ALA A 275 8.86 -9.13 26.58
N LEU A 276 9.08 -8.74 25.32
CA LEU A 276 9.90 -7.59 24.97
C LEU A 276 9.30 -6.30 25.57
N ALA A 277 7.98 -6.12 25.45
CA ALA A 277 7.31 -4.96 26.04
C ALA A 277 7.38 -4.92 27.57
N GLU A 278 7.30 -6.07 28.26
CA GLU A 278 7.52 -6.17 29.71
C GLU A 278 8.92 -5.67 30.11
N GLN A 279 9.92 -5.93 29.28
CA GLN A 279 11.29 -5.44 29.48
C GLN A 279 11.49 -3.98 29.02
N GLY A 280 10.43 -3.31 28.53
CA GLY A 280 10.49 -1.93 28.04
C GLY A 280 11.00 -1.78 26.60
N ILE A 281 10.97 -2.84 25.80
CA ILE A 281 11.18 -2.84 24.35
C ILE A 281 9.80 -2.76 23.70
N GLU A 282 9.24 -1.56 23.65
CA GLU A 282 7.83 -1.32 23.28
C GLU A 282 7.60 -1.12 21.77
N TYR A 283 8.63 -1.32 20.95
CA TYR A 283 8.60 -1.17 19.48
C TYR A 283 8.58 -2.52 18.74
N ALA A 284 8.28 -3.62 19.44
CA ALA A 284 8.15 -4.95 18.87
C ALA A 284 6.76 -5.20 18.28
N VAL A 285 6.70 -5.92 17.17
CA VAL A 285 5.46 -6.38 16.52
C VAL A 285 5.60 -7.80 15.99
N ALA A 286 4.50 -8.52 15.79
CA ALA A 286 4.53 -9.88 15.26
C ALA A 286 3.58 -10.13 14.09
N ALA A 287 4.01 -10.97 13.16
CA ALA A 287 3.16 -11.56 12.13
C ALA A 287 2.27 -12.67 12.72
N LEU A 288 1.05 -12.81 12.23
CA LEU A 288 -0.03 -13.56 12.90
C LEU A 288 -0.07 -15.05 12.50
N GLY A 289 1.01 -15.79 12.79
CA GLY A 289 1.13 -17.21 12.45
C GLY A 289 1.25 -17.47 10.94
N THR A 290 1.80 -16.49 10.22
CA THR A 290 2.17 -16.57 8.80
C THR A 290 3.55 -15.96 8.63
N ALA A 291 4.25 -16.30 7.54
CA ALA A 291 5.43 -15.53 7.15
C ALA A 291 5.06 -14.05 6.95
N THR A 292 6.01 -13.15 7.23
CA THR A 292 5.83 -11.71 7.01
C THR A 292 5.48 -11.44 5.55
N THR A 293 4.35 -10.78 5.29
CA THR A 293 3.84 -10.51 3.94
C THR A 293 4.41 -9.22 3.34
N SER A 294 4.15 -9.00 2.06
CA SER A 294 4.46 -7.73 1.39
C SER A 294 3.72 -6.56 2.05
N GLU A 295 2.46 -6.77 2.42
CA GLU A 295 1.60 -5.78 3.06
C GLU A 295 2.04 -5.44 4.49
N HIS A 296 2.58 -6.42 5.23
CA HIS A 296 3.26 -6.18 6.50
C HIS A 296 4.47 -5.27 6.30
N MET A 297 5.35 -5.59 5.35
CA MET A 297 6.54 -4.77 5.07
C MET A 297 6.17 -3.35 4.63
N HIS A 298 5.16 -3.21 3.77
CA HIS A 298 4.62 -1.92 3.39
C HIS A 298 4.15 -1.12 4.61
N THR A 299 3.36 -1.74 5.50
CA THR A 299 2.87 -1.10 6.72
C THR A 299 4.01 -0.67 7.65
N LEU A 300 5.05 -1.50 7.78
CA LEU A 300 6.23 -1.20 8.59
C LEU A 300 7.02 -0.02 8.03
N PHE A 301 7.35 -0.01 6.74
CA PHE A 301 8.10 1.08 6.11
C PHE A 301 7.28 2.39 5.98
N ARG A 302 5.95 2.32 6.03
CA ARG A 302 5.11 3.51 6.21
C ARG A 302 5.14 4.07 7.64
N THR A 303 5.47 3.23 8.61
CA THR A 303 5.49 3.58 10.04
C THR A 303 6.87 4.07 10.50
N THR A 304 7.95 3.52 9.94
CA THR A 304 9.32 3.86 10.31
C THR A 304 10.26 3.76 9.09
N ASP A 305 11.43 4.37 9.21
CA ASP A 305 12.49 4.28 8.20
C ASP A 305 13.37 3.04 8.41
N LYS A 306 13.38 2.44 9.60
CA LYS A 306 14.21 1.28 9.92
C LYS A 306 13.40 0.10 10.46
N VAL A 307 13.48 -1.04 9.77
CA VAL A 307 12.87 -2.30 10.20
C VAL A 307 13.97 -3.28 10.58
N ILE A 308 13.84 -3.91 11.75
CA ILE A 308 14.73 -4.97 12.22
C ILE A 308 13.90 -6.25 12.32
N CYS A 309 14.29 -7.28 11.58
CA CYS A 309 13.65 -8.59 11.66
C CYS A 309 14.44 -9.49 12.61
N CYS A 310 13.78 -10.00 13.64
CA CYS A 310 14.40 -10.91 14.61
C CYS A 310 13.72 -12.27 14.52
N TYR A 311 14.48 -13.27 14.07
CA TYR A 311 14.01 -14.63 13.85
C TYR A 311 14.82 -15.62 14.67
N ASP A 312 14.21 -16.77 14.93
CA ASP A 312 14.86 -17.87 15.61
C ASP A 312 16.10 -18.34 14.83
N GLY A 313 17.11 -18.82 15.56
CA GLY A 313 18.37 -19.29 14.99
C GLY A 313 18.26 -20.53 14.10
N ASP A 314 17.11 -21.20 14.12
CA ASP A 314 16.93 -22.49 13.46
C ASP A 314 16.74 -22.37 11.93
N ARG A 315 16.49 -23.49 11.27
CA ARG A 315 16.25 -23.51 9.82
C ARG A 315 14.94 -22.79 9.45
N ALA A 316 13.90 -22.92 10.27
CA ALA A 316 12.60 -22.31 10.00
C ALA A 316 12.69 -20.78 10.10
N GLY A 317 13.34 -20.25 11.13
CA GLY A 317 13.61 -18.82 11.30
C GLY A 317 14.45 -18.25 10.15
N ARG A 318 15.49 -18.96 9.69
CA ARG A 318 16.25 -18.56 8.49
C ARG A 318 15.42 -18.54 7.21
N ASP A 319 14.52 -19.49 7.02
CA ASP A 319 13.62 -19.52 5.86
C ASP A 319 12.50 -18.46 5.97
N ALA A 320 12.10 -18.07 7.18
CA ALA A 320 11.20 -16.94 7.43
C ALA A 320 11.90 -15.61 7.12
N ALA A 321 13.15 -15.45 7.56
CA ALA A 321 13.98 -14.29 7.25
C ALA A 321 14.16 -14.07 5.75
N TRP A 322 14.38 -15.15 4.99
CA TRP A 322 14.47 -15.05 3.53
C TRP A 322 13.18 -14.53 2.90
N ARG A 323 12.02 -15.07 3.31
CA ARG A 323 10.71 -14.59 2.82
C ARG A 323 10.46 -13.13 3.16
N ALA A 324 10.81 -12.73 4.38
CA ALA A 324 10.70 -11.35 4.82
C ALA A 324 11.59 -10.41 4.00
N LEU A 325 12.82 -10.83 3.70
CA LEU A 325 13.72 -10.12 2.79
C LEU A 325 13.08 -9.93 1.42
N GLU A 326 12.63 -11.02 0.78
CA GLU A 326 12.01 -10.97 -0.55
C GLU A 326 10.79 -10.03 -0.62
N ASN A 327 9.96 -10.06 0.42
CA ASN A 327 8.76 -9.22 0.54
C ASN A 327 9.07 -7.76 0.87
N ALA A 328 10.26 -7.47 1.40
CA ALA A 328 10.69 -6.11 1.72
C ALA A 328 11.32 -5.37 0.53
N LEU A 329 11.94 -6.10 -0.42
CA LEU A 329 12.67 -5.50 -1.55
C LEU A 329 11.88 -4.40 -2.30
N PRO A 330 10.58 -4.57 -2.62
CA PRO A 330 9.80 -3.55 -3.33
C PRO A 330 9.62 -2.23 -2.58
N TYR A 331 9.90 -2.20 -1.27
CA TYR A 331 9.68 -1.05 -0.40
C TYR A 331 10.98 -0.38 0.07
N LEU A 332 12.14 -0.91 -0.34
CA LEU A 332 13.46 -0.37 -0.03
C LEU A 332 13.79 0.85 -0.90
N ASN A 333 13.11 1.95 -0.61
CA ASN A 333 13.42 3.28 -1.15
C ASN A 333 14.61 3.91 -0.43
N ASP A 334 15.13 5.01 -0.98
CA ASP A 334 16.20 5.77 -0.34
C ASP A 334 15.80 6.17 1.09
N GLY A 335 16.73 5.96 2.04
CA GLY A 335 16.52 6.21 3.46
C GLY A 335 15.80 5.10 4.22
N LYS A 336 15.29 4.05 3.56
CA LYS A 336 14.71 2.88 4.23
C LYS A 336 15.78 1.83 4.52
N ALA A 337 15.85 1.37 5.76
CA ALA A 337 16.84 0.41 6.22
C ALA A 337 16.19 -0.89 6.71
N LEU A 338 16.73 -2.03 6.29
CA LEU A 338 16.28 -3.36 6.70
C LEU A 338 17.44 -4.15 7.29
N HIS A 339 17.25 -4.64 8.50
CA HIS A 339 18.26 -5.40 9.23
C HIS A 339 17.70 -6.72 9.72
N PHE A 340 18.57 -7.70 9.97
CA PHE A 340 18.22 -9.02 10.45
C PHE A 340 19.05 -9.41 11.67
N VAL A 341 18.39 -10.00 12.66
CA VAL A 341 19.00 -10.61 13.83
C VAL A 341 18.58 -12.07 13.86
N PHE A 342 19.57 -12.95 13.89
CA PHE A 342 19.36 -14.38 14.09
C PHE A 342 19.76 -14.71 15.54
N LEU A 343 18.83 -15.27 16.30
CA LEU A 343 19.08 -15.67 17.68
C LEU A 343 19.92 -16.95 17.75
N PRO A 344 20.52 -17.28 18.90
CA PRO A 344 21.15 -18.58 19.10
C PRO A 344 20.17 -19.74 18.87
N ASP A 345 20.68 -20.91 18.48
CA ASP A 345 19.84 -22.10 18.27
C ASP A 345 19.10 -22.48 19.56
N GLY A 346 17.77 -22.59 19.48
CA GLY A 346 16.91 -22.96 20.60
C GLY A 346 16.39 -21.80 21.44
N GLU A 347 16.76 -20.55 21.12
CA GLU A 347 16.25 -19.35 21.77
C GLU A 347 15.22 -18.63 20.90
N ASP A 348 14.17 -18.10 21.53
CA ASP A 348 13.21 -17.16 20.95
C ASP A 348 13.35 -15.77 21.64
N PRO A 349 12.76 -14.68 21.10
CA PRO A 349 12.89 -13.38 21.75
C PRO A 349 12.32 -13.35 23.19
N ASP A 350 11.26 -14.12 23.47
CA ASP A 350 10.71 -14.31 24.84
C ASP A 350 11.76 -14.88 25.80
N SER A 351 12.35 -16.03 25.49
CA SER A 351 13.34 -16.69 26.34
C SER A 351 14.62 -15.87 26.48
N LEU A 352 15.09 -15.29 25.38
CA LEU A 352 16.37 -14.60 25.36
C LEU A 352 16.32 -13.28 26.14
N VAL A 353 15.28 -12.46 25.94
CA VAL A 353 15.15 -11.19 26.67
C VAL A 353 14.96 -11.40 28.17
N GLN A 354 14.34 -12.51 28.58
CA GLN A 354 14.24 -12.87 30.00
C GLN A 354 15.58 -13.26 30.62
N GLN A 355 16.47 -13.89 29.84
CA GLN A 355 17.81 -14.29 30.30
C GLN A 355 18.79 -13.10 30.34
N GLU A 356 18.85 -12.31 29.26
CA GLU A 356 19.90 -11.28 29.06
C GLU A 356 19.44 -9.86 29.43
N GLY A 357 18.13 -9.64 29.53
CA GLY A 357 17.53 -8.34 29.82
C GLY A 357 17.61 -7.36 28.64
N LYS A 358 16.94 -6.21 28.81
CA LYS A 358 16.78 -5.20 27.75
C LYS A 358 18.11 -4.74 27.13
N THR A 359 19.08 -4.34 27.96
CA THR A 359 20.31 -3.70 27.49
C THR A 359 21.14 -4.61 26.58
N GLN A 360 21.27 -5.89 26.96
CA GLN A 360 22.04 -6.85 26.17
C GLN A 360 21.28 -7.24 24.90
N PHE A 361 19.95 -7.35 24.97
CA PHE A 361 19.11 -7.57 23.79
C PHE A 361 19.22 -6.41 22.79
N GLU A 362 19.13 -5.15 23.24
CA GLU A 362 19.32 -3.97 22.37
C GLU A 362 20.74 -3.90 21.78
N GLN A 363 21.77 -4.30 22.55
CA GLN A 363 23.14 -4.41 22.03
C GLN A 363 23.21 -5.42 20.87
N ARG A 364 22.52 -6.56 20.98
CA ARG A 364 22.40 -7.52 19.87
C ARG A 364 21.71 -6.92 18.66
N LEU A 365 20.61 -6.17 18.86
CA LEU A 365 19.92 -5.47 17.76
C LEU A 365 20.83 -4.43 17.07
N SER A 366 21.75 -3.80 17.79
CA SER A 366 22.72 -2.85 17.22
C SER A 366 23.75 -3.51 16.30
N GLN A 367 23.96 -4.83 16.45
CA GLN A 367 24.87 -5.64 15.64
C GLN A 367 24.14 -6.40 14.53
N ALA A 368 22.87 -6.05 14.26
CA ALA A 368 22.06 -6.71 13.24
C ALA A 368 22.71 -6.64 11.86
N ASP A 369 22.59 -7.72 11.10
CA ASP A 369 23.10 -7.83 9.75
C ASP A 369 22.24 -7.01 8.79
N ASP A 370 22.88 -6.19 7.96
CA ASP A 370 22.19 -5.50 6.85
C ASP A 370 21.60 -6.51 5.86
N PHE A 371 20.46 -6.19 5.26
CA PHE A 371 19.78 -7.07 4.30
C PHE A 371 20.69 -7.53 3.15
N THR A 372 21.66 -6.71 2.72
CA THR A 372 22.61 -7.05 1.66
C THR A 372 23.51 -8.21 2.09
N LYS A 373 23.97 -8.21 3.35
CA LYS A 373 24.77 -9.31 3.91
C LYS A 373 23.95 -10.60 3.95
N VAL A 374 22.70 -10.53 4.40
CA VAL A 374 21.79 -11.68 4.44
C VAL A 374 21.51 -12.22 3.04
N LEU A 375 21.25 -11.31 2.08
CA LEU A 375 21.01 -11.63 0.68
C LEU A 375 22.16 -12.47 0.11
N PHE A 376 23.39 -11.96 0.17
CA PHE A 376 24.54 -12.66 -0.39
C PHE A 376 24.91 -13.92 0.39
N ASN A 377 24.78 -13.93 1.72
CA ASN A 377 25.02 -15.14 2.51
C ASN A 377 24.10 -16.28 2.06
N LYS A 378 22.80 -16.02 1.84
CA LYS A 378 21.87 -17.05 1.36
C LYS A 378 22.18 -17.48 -0.08
N LEU A 379 22.41 -16.52 -0.97
CA LEU A 379 22.66 -16.83 -2.39
C LEU A 379 24.00 -17.56 -2.61
N SER A 380 24.98 -17.36 -1.74
CA SER A 380 26.30 -18.00 -1.82
C SER A 380 26.39 -19.35 -1.11
N GLN A 381 25.43 -19.73 -0.26
CA GLN A 381 25.47 -20.99 0.53
C GLN A 381 25.60 -22.26 -0.32
N GLU A 382 25.01 -22.28 -1.52
CA GLU A 382 24.97 -23.47 -2.41
C GLU A 382 25.64 -23.22 -3.77
N VAL A 383 26.66 -22.34 -3.77
CA VAL A 383 27.33 -21.90 -4.99
C VAL A 383 28.85 -21.93 -4.79
N ASP A 384 29.53 -22.71 -5.62
CA ASP A 384 30.99 -22.66 -5.70
C ASP A 384 31.44 -21.47 -6.56
N LEU A 385 31.84 -20.38 -5.91
CA LEU A 385 32.28 -19.16 -6.57
C LEU A 385 33.66 -19.28 -7.25
N THR A 386 34.36 -20.41 -7.10
CA THR A 386 35.60 -20.67 -7.87
C THR A 386 35.30 -21.08 -9.31
N LEU A 387 34.10 -21.63 -9.57
CA LEU A 387 33.67 -22.10 -10.88
C LEU A 387 32.81 -21.07 -11.60
N ASP A 388 32.98 -20.95 -12.92
CA ASP A 388 32.14 -20.07 -13.76
C ASP A 388 30.66 -20.46 -13.70
N SER A 389 30.35 -21.75 -13.56
CA SER A 389 28.99 -22.25 -13.37
C SER A 389 28.36 -21.74 -12.08
N GLY A 390 29.13 -21.69 -10.99
CA GLY A 390 28.67 -21.13 -9.72
C GLY A 390 28.47 -19.63 -9.81
N LYS A 391 29.45 -18.89 -10.34
CA LYS A 391 29.31 -17.44 -10.61
C LYS A 391 28.07 -17.12 -11.45
N ALA A 392 27.81 -17.90 -12.49
CA ALA A 392 26.61 -17.76 -13.32
C ALA A 392 25.31 -18.02 -12.54
N LYS A 393 25.29 -19.04 -11.67
CA LYS A 393 24.14 -19.37 -10.80
C LYS A 393 23.85 -18.24 -9.81
N LEU A 394 24.88 -17.68 -9.16
CA LEU A 394 24.74 -16.52 -8.27
C LEU A 394 24.17 -15.31 -9.01
N LEU A 395 24.74 -14.99 -10.18
CA LEU A 395 24.26 -13.88 -11.02
C LEU A 395 22.79 -14.05 -11.40
N SER A 396 22.41 -15.24 -11.87
CA SER A 396 21.03 -15.57 -12.28
C SER A 396 20.03 -15.46 -11.13
N ALA A 397 20.44 -15.77 -9.90
CA ALA A 397 19.59 -15.68 -8.72
C ALA A 397 19.51 -14.25 -8.15
N ALA A 398 20.59 -13.48 -8.22
CA ALA A 398 20.65 -12.14 -7.66
C ALA A 398 19.91 -11.09 -8.50
N LEU A 399 20.04 -11.12 -9.83
CA LEU A 399 19.47 -10.06 -10.71
C LEU A 399 17.96 -9.86 -10.52
N PRO A 400 17.11 -10.91 -10.48
CA PRO A 400 15.66 -10.71 -10.28
C PRO A 400 15.28 -10.13 -8.92
N LEU A 401 16.15 -10.27 -7.91
CA LEU A 401 15.93 -9.69 -6.58
C LEU A 401 16.36 -8.22 -6.58
N ILE A 402 17.48 -7.89 -7.22
CA ILE A 402 17.95 -6.51 -7.39
C ILE A 402 16.91 -5.68 -8.16
N GLU A 403 16.33 -6.24 -9.22
CA GLU A 403 15.29 -5.57 -10.04
C GLU A 403 14.03 -5.19 -9.25
N LYS A 404 13.76 -5.83 -8.11
CA LYS A 404 12.62 -5.47 -7.25
C LYS A 404 12.85 -4.22 -6.43
N ILE A 405 14.10 -3.80 -6.23
CA ILE A 405 14.44 -2.69 -5.34
C ILE A 405 14.22 -1.36 -6.09
N PRO A 406 13.41 -0.43 -5.57
CA PRO A 406 13.14 0.84 -6.26
C PRO A 406 14.31 1.84 -6.17
N SER A 407 15.11 1.79 -5.11
CA SER A 407 16.26 2.68 -4.92
C SER A 407 17.41 2.34 -5.87
N GLU A 408 17.78 3.30 -6.73
CA GLU A 408 18.95 3.18 -7.61
C GLU A 408 20.24 3.05 -6.79
N PHE A 409 20.35 3.76 -5.66
CA PHE A 409 21.53 3.68 -4.78
C PHE A 409 21.71 2.26 -4.21
N TYR A 410 20.64 1.63 -3.71
CA TYR A 410 20.71 0.26 -3.24
C TYR A 410 21.02 -0.72 -4.38
N GLN A 411 20.38 -0.56 -5.55
CA GLN A 411 20.71 -1.37 -6.72
C GLN A 411 22.19 -1.29 -7.08
N GLU A 412 22.76 -0.08 -7.15
CA GLU A 412 24.16 0.15 -7.50
C GLU A 412 25.11 -0.53 -6.51
N ASN A 413 24.89 -0.37 -5.21
CA ASN A 413 25.73 -0.98 -4.18
C ASN A 413 25.70 -2.52 -4.24
N ILE A 414 24.50 -3.10 -4.40
CA ILE A 414 24.34 -4.56 -4.48
C ILE A 414 24.99 -5.09 -5.76
N LEU A 415 24.85 -4.39 -6.89
CA LEU A 415 25.51 -4.76 -8.15
C LEU A 415 27.03 -4.68 -8.05
N GLU A 416 27.56 -3.67 -7.36
CA GLU A 416 29.01 -3.57 -7.11
C GLU A 416 29.50 -4.75 -6.27
N GLN A 417 28.80 -5.09 -5.19
CA GLN A 417 29.14 -6.25 -4.36
C GLN A 417 29.03 -7.56 -5.13
N LEU A 418 27.98 -7.73 -5.94
CA LEU A 418 27.82 -8.89 -6.83
C LEU A 418 28.99 -8.98 -7.82
N GLY A 419 29.37 -7.86 -8.45
CA GLY A 419 30.50 -7.78 -9.37
C GLY A 419 31.82 -8.21 -8.74
N ARG A 420 32.09 -7.78 -7.50
CA ARG A 420 33.25 -8.22 -6.72
C ARG A 420 33.25 -9.74 -6.49
N LEU A 421 32.10 -10.33 -6.14
CA LEU A 421 31.97 -11.77 -5.89
C LEU A 421 32.20 -12.63 -7.14
N ILE A 422 31.79 -12.16 -8.32
CA ILE A 422 31.90 -12.93 -9.57
C ILE A 422 33.07 -12.49 -10.47
N GLY A 423 33.85 -11.49 -10.06
CA GLY A 423 34.97 -10.95 -10.83
C GLY A 423 34.53 -10.24 -12.12
N ARG A 424 33.43 -9.48 -12.07
CA ARG A 424 32.89 -8.70 -13.19
C ARG A 424 32.79 -7.23 -12.82
N THR A 425 32.94 -6.34 -13.81
CA THR A 425 32.73 -4.91 -13.58
C THR A 425 31.24 -4.57 -13.56
N ARG A 426 30.88 -3.47 -12.91
CA ARG A 426 29.51 -2.98 -12.84
C ARG A 426 28.89 -2.79 -14.22
N GLU A 427 29.65 -2.25 -15.17
CA GLU A 427 29.20 -1.98 -16.54
C GLU A 427 28.79 -3.28 -17.25
N GLN A 428 29.53 -4.37 -17.01
CA GLN A 428 29.22 -5.69 -17.54
C GLN A 428 27.92 -6.27 -16.96
N LEU A 429 27.55 -5.89 -15.73
CA LEU A 429 26.32 -6.35 -15.07
C LEU A 429 25.12 -5.47 -15.38
N ASN A 430 25.30 -4.15 -15.47
CA ASN A 430 24.23 -3.20 -15.82
C ASN A 430 23.60 -3.54 -17.18
N SER A 431 24.39 -3.99 -18.16
CA SER A 431 23.88 -4.43 -19.47
C SER A 431 22.91 -5.63 -19.42
N ARG A 432 22.86 -6.35 -18.29
CA ARG A 432 22.06 -7.58 -18.12
C ARG A 432 20.80 -7.41 -17.28
N LEU A 433 20.69 -6.31 -16.53
CA LEU A 433 19.42 -5.95 -15.90
C LEU A 433 18.42 -5.65 -17.02
N LYS A 434 17.24 -6.28 -16.96
CA LYS A 434 16.11 -5.90 -17.83
C LYS A 434 15.48 -4.65 -17.25
N THR A 435 16.21 -3.54 -17.25
CA THR A 435 15.59 -2.27 -16.95
C THR A 435 14.61 -1.93 -18.07
N PRO A 436 13.36 -1.51 -17.78
CA PRO A 436 12.61 -0.72 -18.74
C PRO A 436 13.45 0.50 -19.09
N LYS A 437 14.11 0.44 -20.26
CA LYS A 437 14.95 1.47 -20.89
C LYS A 437 15.29 2.65 -19.97
N GLN A 438 16.42 2.55 -19.25
CA GLN A 438 17.11 3.74 -18.76
C GLN A 438 17.50 4.60 -19.97
N GLN A 439 16.64 5.56 -20.30
CA GLN A 439 17.11 6.78 -20.93
C GLN A 439 18.02 7.43 -19.89
N HIS A 440 19.32 7.45 -20.16
CA HIS A 440 20.23 8.35 -19.48
C HIS A 440 19.56 9.71 -19.32
N ALA A 441 19.34 10.12 -18.07
CA ALA A 441 19.07 11.48 -17.67
C ALA A 441 20.34 12.31 -17.90
N VAL A 442 20.70 12.50 -19.18
CA VAL A 442 20.97 13.87 -19.60
C VAL A 442 19.63 14.56 -19.37
N GLU A 443 19.56 15.61 -18.56
CA GLU A 443 18.36 16.45 -18.42
C GLU A 443 17.89 16.88 -19.82
N ARG A 444 17.08 16.04 -20.46
CA ARG A 444 16.34 16.39 -21.66
C ARG A 444 15.26 17.29 -21.12
N LYS A 445 15.53 18.61 -21.14
CA LYS A 445 14.53 19.66 -20.89
C LYS A 445 13.17 19.14 -21.35
N PHE A 446 12.21 19.07 -20.44
CA PHE A 446 10.86 18.55 -20.69
C PHE A 446 10.26 19.30 -21.89
N LYS A 447 10.43 18.74 -23.10
CA LYS A 447 9.97 19.38 -24.33
C LYS A 447 8.46 19.18 -24.45
N ILE A 448 7.76 20.30 -24.44
CA ILE A 448 6.33 20.38 -24.72
C ILE A 448 6.15 20.27 -26.24
N THR A 449 5.67 19.12 -26.69
CA THR A 449 5.20 18.93 -28.07
C THR A 449 3.74 19.39 -28.18
N PRO A 450 3.20 19.64 -29.38
CA PRO A 450 1.78 19.96 -29.55
C PRO A 450 0.86 18.93 -28.89
N MET A 451 1.18 17.63 -29.00
CA MET A 451 0.44 16.57 -28.31
C MET A 451 0.47 16.71 -26.79
N ARG A 452 1.65 16.93 -26.19
CA ARG A 452 1.79 17.13 -24.74
C ARG A 452 1.14 18.43 -24.27
N GLN A 453 1.17 19.47 -25.09
CA GLN A 453 0.48 20.73 -24.83
C GLN A 453 -1.03 20.54 -24.80
N ALA A 454 -1.61 19.83 -25.78
CA ALA A 454 -3.03 19.51 -25.80
C ALA A 454 -3.44 18.69 -24.57
N ILE A 455 -2.71 17.61 -24.26
CA ILE A 455 -2.99 16.77 -23.08
C ILE A 455 -2.84 17.59 -21.79
N GLY A 456 -1.79 18.39 -21.68
CA GLY A 456 -1.48 19.21 -20.51
C GLY A 456 -2.49 20.33 -20.26
N ILE A 457 -2.96 21.00 -21.31
CA ILE A 457 -4.04 21.98 -21.20
C ILE A 457 -5.34 21.29 -20.81
N LEU A 458 -5.66 20.14 -21.43
CA LEU A 458 -6.92 19.43 -21.17
C LEU A 458 -7.01 18.85 -19.76
N ILE A 459 -5.92 18.29 -19.22
CA ILE A 459 -5.91 17.76 -17.84
C ILE A 459 -6.02 18.89 -16.79
N GLN A 460 -5.46 20.07 -17.09
CA GLN A 460 -5.55 21.25 -16.22
C GLN A 460 -6.90 21.98 -16.35
N HIS A 461 -7.54 21.90 -17.52
CA HIS A 461 -8.80 22.59 -17.84
C HIS A 461 -9.77 21.65 -18.58
N PRO A 462 -10.39 20.69 -17.88
CA PRO A 462 -11.26 19.67 -18.49
C PRO A 462 -12.45 20.22 -19.27
N GLN A 463 -12.93 21.42 -18.92
CA GLN A 463 -14.04 22.10 -19.60
C GLN A 463 -13.78 22.35 -21.09
N LEU A 464 -12.51 22.45 -21.49
CA LEU A 464 -12.12 22.64 -22.88
C LEU A 464 -12.39 21.41 -23.75
N ALA A 465 -12.69 20.24 -23.16
CA ALA A 465 -13.06 19.04 -23.91
C ALA A 465 -14.24 19.29 -24.88
N LYS A 466 -15.16 20.21 -24.51
CA LYS A 466 -16.34 20.59 -25.29
C LYS A 466 -16.04 21.59 -26.42
N SER A 467 -14.87 22.22 -26.42
CA SER A 467 -14.51 23.27 -27.39
C SER A 467 -13.92 22.71 -28.69
N VAL A 468 -13.74 21.38 -28.79
CA VAL A 468 -13.21 20.67 -29.96
C VAL A 468 -14.04 19.40 -30.22
N PRO A 469 -14.15 18.92 -31.48
CA PRO A 469 -14.90 17.71 -31.79
C PRO A 469 -14.27 16.47 -31.12
N HIS A 470 -15.10 15.50 -30.76
CA HIS A 470 -14.62 14.19 -30.29
C HIS A 470 -14.52 13.24 -31.49
N LEU A 471 -13.28 12.88 -31.88
CA LEU A 471 -12.96 12.12 -33.09
C LEU A 471 -12.24 10.81 -32.72
N PRO A 472 -12.96 9.78 -32.23
CA PRO A 472 -12.36 8.51 -31.80
C PRO A 472 -11.62 7.77 -32.93
N GLU A 473 -11.97 8.04 -34.18
CA GLU A 473 -11.35 7.45 -35.38
C GLU A 473 -9.85 7.79 -35.47
N LEU A 474 -9.43 8.93 -34.92
CA LEU A 474 -8.02 9.34 -34.91
C LEU A 474 -7.14 8.38 -34.09
N ALA A 475 -7.71 7.55 -33.22
CA ALA A 475 -6.95 6.53 -32.48
C ALA A 475 -6.32 5.47 -33.41
N GLN A 476 -6.84 5.30 -34.62
CA GLN A 476 -6.27 4.37 -35.62
C GLN A 476 -5.01 4.92 -36.28
N MET A 477 -4.76 6.22 -36.14
CA MET A 477 -3.56 6.86 -36.62
C MET A 477 -2.46 6.61 -35.59
N ASN A 478 -1.39 5.91 -35.99
CA ASN A 478 -0.32 5.44 -35.10
C ASN A 478 0.61 6.58 -34.61
N ILE A 479 0.01 7.67 -34.12
CA ILE A 479 0.69 8.87 -33.62
C ILE A 479 0.82 8.75 -32.11
N ALA A 480 2.04 8.95 -31.60
CA ALA A 480 2.30 8.85 -30.18
C ALA A 480 1.46 9.86 -29.37
N GLY A 481 0.69 9.36 -28.39
CA GLY A 481 -0.11 10.15 -27.47
C GLY A 481 -1.55 10.46 -27.90
N ILE A 482 -1.93 10.20 -29.16
CA ILE A 482 -3.30 10.50 -29.63
C ILE A 482 -4.36 9.69 -28.86
N GLY A 483 -4.08 8.41 -28.61
CA GLY A 483 -4.99 7.56 -27.84
C GLY A 483 -5.20 8.05 -26.40
N LEU A 484 -4.16 8.62 -25.77
CA LEU A 484 -4.28 9.22 -24.44
C LEU A 484 -5.12 10.50 -24.48
N LEU A 485 -4.87 11.39 -25.44
CA LEU A 485 -5.64 12.62 -25.61
C LEU A 485 -7.14 12.33 -25.78
N LEU A 486 -7.49 11.36 -26.63
CA LEU A 486 -8.88 10.96 -26.88
C LEU A 486 -9.54 10.33 -25.65
N ARG A 487 -8.85 9.42 -24.95
CA ARG A 487 -9.36 8.85 -23.68
C ARG A 487 -9.57 9.94 -22.63
N LEU A 488 -8.65 10.90 -22.55
CA LEU A 488 -8.77 12.03 -21.61
C LEU A 488 -9.96 12.92 -21.96
N GLN A 489 -10.15 13.23 -23.24
CA GLN A 489 -11.30 13.99 -23.73
C GLN A 489 -12.62 13.25 -23.46
N GLU A 490 -12.68 11.96 -23.75
CA GLU A 490 -13.85 11.12 -23.48
C GLU A 490 -14.23 11.16 -21.99
N ARG A 491 -13.24 11.00 -21.09
CA ARG A 491 -13.45 11.08 -19.65
C ARG A 491 -13.93 12.46 -19.19
N ALA A 492 -13.39 13.52 -19.78
CA ALA A 492 -13.81 14.88 -19.48
C ALA A 492 -15.24 15.18 -19.97
N LEU A 493 -15.65 14.61 -21.11
CA LEU A 493 -17.01 14.76 -21.65
C LEU A 493 -18.07 13.96 -20.89
N GLN A 494 -17.70 12.82 -20.29
CA GLN A 494 -18.62 11.96 -19.52
C GLN A 494 -19.00 12.53 -18.15
N LYS A 495 -18.27 13.50 -17.62
CA LYS A 495 -18.43 14.01 -16.25
C LYS A 495 -18.81 15.50 -16.27
N ASP A 496 -20.01 15.83 -15.80
CA ASP A 496 -20.54 17.20 -15.84
C ASP A 496 -19.70 18.22 -15.05
N ASN A 497 -18.97 17.78 -14.01
CA ASN A 497 -18.09 18.59 -13.17
C ASN A 497 -16.64 18.08 -13.12
N ALA A 498 -16.09 17.63 -14.26
CA ALA A 498 -14.70 17.18 -14.31
C ALA A 498 -13.71 18.30 -13.90
N ASN A 499 -12.89 18.03 -12.89
CA ASN A 499 -11.70 18.83 -12.56
C ASN A 499 -10.43 17.97 -12.67
N THR A 500 -9.25 18.59 -12.55
CA THR A 500 -7.96 17.89 -12.67
C THR A 500 -7.86 16.68 -11.73
N ALA A 501 -8.27 16.82 -10.47
CA ALA A 501 -8.24 15.74 -9.49
C ALA A 501 -9.12 14.54 -9.88
N VAL A 502 -10.34 14.80 -10.35
CA VAL A 502 -11.31 13.79 -10.78
C VAL A 502 -10.83 13.07 -12.05
N LEU A 503 -10.17 13.78 -12.97
CA LEU A 503 -9.58 13.15 -14.14
C LEU A 503 -8.37 12.30 -13.76
N LEU A 504 -7.41 12.82 -12.98
CA LEU A 504 -6.23 12.05 -12.56
C LEU A 504 -6.61 10.78 -11.81
N GLU A 505 -7.61 10.84 -10.93
CA GLU A 505 -8.10 9.66 -10.20
C GLU A 505 -8.61 8.56 -11.14
N SER A 506 -9.24 8.93 -12.25
CA SER A 506 -9.73 7.96 -13.24
C SER A 506 -8.60 7.19 -13.96
N PHE A 507 -7.37 7.69 -13.89
CA PHE A 507 -6.17 7.07 -14.44
C PHE A 507 -5.24 6.48 -13.36
N ARG A 508 -5.62 6.44 -12.07
CA ARG A 508 -4.72 6.00 -10.97
C ARG A 508 -4.02 4.66 -11.22
N ASP A 509 -4.74 3.69 -11.78
CA ASP A 509 -4.22 2.33 -12.06
C ASP A 509 -3.67 2.17 -13.49
N SER A 510 -3.54 3.27 -14.24
CA SER A 510 -3.06 3.29 -15.63
C SER A 510 -1.58 3.66 -15.70
N GLU A 511 -0.87 3.09 -16.68
CA GLU A 511 0.50 3.49 -17.04
C GLU A 511 0.59 4.99 -17.43
N ASP A 512 -0.54 5.61 -17.77
CA ASP A 512 -0.63 7.03 -18.13
C ASP A 512 -0.65 7.98 -16.90
N TYR A 513 -0.79 7.47 -15.67
CA TYR A 513 -0.93 8.30 -14.45
C TYR A 513 0.26 9.25 -14.24
N GLU A 514 1.47 8.70 -14.17
CA GLU A 514 2.69 9.47 -13.93
C GLU A 514 2.96 10.55 -15.00
N PRO A 515 2.83 10.26 -16.31
CA PRO A 515 2.87 11.29 -17.34
C PRO A 515 1.82 12.40 -17.16
N LEU A 516 0.59 12.06 -16.77
CA LEU A 516 -0.48 13.03 -16.57
C LEU A 516 -0.23 13.93 -15.36
N VAL A 517 0.31 13.39 -14.25
CA VAL A 517 0.71 14.18 -13.07
C VAL A 517 1.75 15.24 -13.44
N LYS A 518 2.75 14.88 -14.24
CA LYS A 518 3.77 15.84 -14.74
C LYS A 518 3.15 16.94 -15.60
N LEU A 519 2.15 16.60 -16.41
CA LEU A 519 1.45 17.57 -17.26
C LEU A 519 0.42 18.42 -16.48
N ALA A 520 -0.17 17.90 -15.40
CA ALA A 520 -1.09 18.63 -14.54
C ALA A 520 -0.38 19.73 -13.71
N THR A 521 0.90 19.51 -13.41
CA THR A 521 1.77 20.43 -12.66
C THR A 521 2.60 21.36 -13.57
N TRP A 522 2.59 21.12 -14.88
CA TRP A 522 3.31 21.94 -15.86
C TRP A 522 2.75 23.38 -15.92
N GLN A 523 3.61 24.37 -15.75
CA GLN A 523 3.26 25.79 -15.90
C GLN A 523 3.37 26.23 -17.37
N HIS A 524 2.23 26.30 -18.06
CA HIS A 524 2.19 26.60 -19.50
C HIS A 524 2.27 28.10 -19.86
N GLN A 525 2.12 29.01 -18.88
CA GLN A 525 2.21 30.47 -19.07
C GLN A 525 1.23 31.05 -20.13
N ILE A 526 0.12 30.37 -20.39
CA ILE A 526 -0.96 30.85 -21.27
C ILE A 526 -1.94 31.61 -20.39
N SER A 527 -2.35 32.79 -20.83
CA SER A 527 -3.37 33.59 -20.16
C SER A 527 -4.75 32.93 -20.30
N ASP A 528 -5.59 33.03 -19.27
CA ASP A 528 -6.92 32.42 -19.21
C ASP A 528 -7.77 32.78 -20.46
N GLU A 529 -7.67 34.03 -20.94
CA GLU A 529 -8.37 34.54 -22.14
C GLU A 529 -7.97 33.86 -23.47
N ARG A 530 -6.75 33.32 -23.55
CA ARG A 530 -6.22 32.68 -24.78
C ARG A 530 -6.24 31.17 -24.72
N LEU A 531 -6.62 30.60 -23.58
CA LEU A 531 -6.48 29.19 -23.29
C LEU A 531 -7.31 28.32 -24.26
N GLU A 532 -8.57 28.69 -24.50
CA GLU A 532 -9.47 27.98 -25.42
C GLU A 532 -8.96 28.04 -26.86
N THR A 533 -8.59 29.23 -27.36
CA THR A 533 -8.06 29.39 -28.72
C THR A 533 -6.77 28.62 -28.93
N VAL A 534 -5.85 28.63 -27.95
CA VAL A 534 -4.60 27.86 -28.03
C VAL A 534 -4.88 26.36 -28.05
N PHE A 535 -5.82 25.89 -27.23
CA PHE A 535 -6.21 24.48 -27.22
C PHE A 535 -6.84 24.05 -28.55
N GLN A 536 -7.79 24.81 -29.09
CA GLN A 536 -8.43 24.56 -30.38
C GLN A 536 -7.41 24.49 -31.53
N ASN A 537 -6.51 25.48 -31.61
CA ASN A 537 -5.47 25.50 -32.64
C ASN A 537 -4.50 24.32 -32.50
N THR A 538 -4.14 23.94 -31.27
CA THR A 538 -3.26 22.80 -31.01
C THR A 538 -3.93 21.48 -31.40
N PHE A 539 -5.22 21.32 -31.08
CA PHE A 539 -6.01 20.16 -31.46
C PHE A 539 -6.16 20.06 -32.98
N LYS A 540 -6.48 21.18 -33.64
CA LYS A 540 -6.59 21.24 -35.11
C LYS A 540 -5.27 20.86 -35.79
N PHE A 541 -4.15 21.37 -35.28
CA PHE A 541 -2.83 20.97 -35.76
C PHE A 541 -2.60 19.46 -35.64
N ILE A 542 -2.98 18.84 -34.52
CA ILE A 542 -2.86 17.38 -34.32
C ILE A 542 -3.77 16.61 -35.30
N GLU A 543 -5.01 17.07 -35.48
CA GLU A 543 -5.95 16.50 -36.45
C GLU A 543 -5.35 16.51 -37.86
N ASP A 544 -4.83 17.65 -38.32
CA ASP A 544 -4.24 17.76 -39.65
C ASP A 544 -2.99 16.87 -39.78
N GLN A 545 -2.19 16.68 -38.72
CA GLN A 545 -1.08 15.71 -38.72
C GLN A 545 -1.57 14.26 -38.86
N CYS A 546 -2.65 13.89 -38.19
CA CYS A 546 -3.29 12.57 -38.32
C CYS A 546 -3.76 12.32 -39.77
N LEU A 547 -4.44 13.29 -40.36
CA LEU A 547 -4.94 13.20 -41.74
C LEU A 547 -3.79 13.11 -42.75
N ASN A 548 -2.72 13.90 -42.56
CA ASN A 548 -1.52 13.82 -43.39
C ASN A 548 -0.84 12.45 -43.31
N TYR A 549 -0.67 11.89 -42.11
CA TYR A 549 -0.07 10.57 -41.92
C TYR A 549 -0.88 9.46 -42.64
N ARG A 550 -2.21 9.54 -42.57
CA ARG A 550 -3.08 8.59 -43.28
C ARG A 550 -2.94 8.72 -44.80
N LEU A 551 -2.92 9.96 -45.31
CA LEU A 551 -2.72 10.24 -46.72
C LEU A 551 -1.37 9.69 -47.21
N GLU A 552 -0.28 9.92 -46.47
CA GLU A 552 1.05 9.37 -46.80
C GLU A 552 1.05 7.84 -46.82
N THR A 553 0.39 7.20 -45.84
CA THR A 553 0.26 5.74 -45.78
C THR A 553 -0.45 5.19 -47.02
N LEU A 554 -1.54 5.83 -47.46
CA LEU A 554 -2.26 5.45 -48.67
C LEU A 554 -1.42 5.68 -49.92
N LEU A 555 -0.68 6.79 -50.02
CA LEU A 555 0.21 7.07 -51.15
C LEU A 555 1.37 6.05 -51.25
N ILE A 556 1.91 5.58 -50.13
CA ILE A 556 2.91 4.52 -50.10
C ILE A 556 2.30 3.18 -50.54
N LYS A 557 1.09 2.88 -50.08
CA LYS A 557 0.37 1.67 -50.47
C LYS A 557 0.06 1.66 -51.97
N ASP A 558 -0.38 2.79 -52.53
CA ASP A 558 -0.65 2.91 -53.98
C ASP A 558 0.58 2.56 -54.82
N LYS A 559 1.76 3.02 -54.40
CA LYS A 559 3.04 2.74 -55.08
C LYS A 559 3.51 1.29 -54.97
N THR A 560 3.04 0.53 -53.98
CA THR A 560 3.58 -0.81 -53.67
C THR A 560 2.59 -1.94 -53.96
N GLN A 561 1.30 -1.72 -53.75
CA GLN A 561 0.26 -2.75 -53.81
C GLN A 561 -0.98 -2.30 -54.60
N GLY A 562 -1.08 -1.01 -54.94
CA GLY A 562 -2.28 -0.40 -55.52
C GLY A 562 -3.39 -0.17 -54.49
N LEU A 563 -4.23 0.84 -54.72
CA LEU A 563 -5.38 1.16 -53.87
C LEU A 563 -6.69 0.52 -54.34
N SER A 564 -7.53 0.13 -53.39
CA SER A 564 -8.94 -0.23 -53.66
C SER A 564 -9.76 1.00 -54.09
N SER A 565 -10.97 0.78 -54.62
CA SER A 565 -11.90 1.87 -54.98
C SER A 565 -12.24 2.75 -53.77
N ASP A 566 -12.42 2.15 -52.59
CA ASP A 566 -12.73 2.87 -51.35
C ASP A 566 -11.53 3.68 -50.86
N GLU A 567 -10.32 3.14 -50.98
CA GLU A 567 -9.09 3.83 -50.58
C GLU A 567 -8.73 4.99 -51.51
N LYS A 568 -9.08 4.90 -52.81
CA LYS A 568 -8.96 6.02 -53.75
C LYS A 568 -9.90 7.16 -53.41
N LEU A 569 -11.14 6.83 -53.02
CA LEU A 569 -12.10 7.82 -52.55
C LEU A 569 -11.63 8.46 -51.23
N GLU A 570 -11.13 7.66 -50.28
CA GLU A 570 -10.53 8.12 -49.02
C GLU A 570 -9.38 9.11 -49.29
N CYS A 571 -8.47 8.76 -50.20
CA CYS A 571 -7.34 9.61 -50.59
C CYS A 571 -7.80 10.98 -51.14
N HIS A 572 -8.83 10.99 -52.00
CA HIS A 572 -9.40 12.24 -52.53
C HIS A 572 -10.05 13.11 -51.44
N LEU A 573 -10.78 12.50 -50.51
CA LEU A 573 -11.41 13.19 -49.38
C LEU A 573 -10.36 13.80 -48.44
N LEU A 574 -9.29 13.05 -48.11
CA LEU A 574 -8.18 13.52 -47.27
C LEU A 574 -7.45 14.72 -47.91
N MET A 575 -7.17 14.66 -49.22
CA MET A 575 -6.54 15.78 -49.94
C MET A 575 -7.43 17.04 -49.95
N THR A 576 -8.74 16.87 -49.97
CA THR A 576 -9.69 18.00 -49.96
C THR A 576 -9.79 18.62 -48.57
N ALA A 577 -9.89 17.79 -47.52
CA ALA A 577 -9.91 18.23 -46.13
C ALA A 577 -8.64 19.01 -45.75
N LEU A 578 -7.45 18.52 -46.13
CA LEU A 578 -6.16 19.17 -45.85
C LEU A 578 -5.96 20.49 -46.61
N LYS A 579 -6.60 20.66 -47.78
CA LYS A 579 -6.60 21.94 -48.51
C LYS A 579 -7.48 22.99 -47.83
N ALA A 580 -8.61 22.56 -47.27
CA ALA A 580 -9.51 23.44 -46.52
C ALA A 580 -8.89 23.92 -45.20
N SER A 581 -8.04 23.11 -44.54
CA SER A 581 -7.31 23.52 -43.32
C SER A 581 -6.19 24.55 -43.55
N ASN A 582 -5.67 24.66 -44.78
CA ASN A 582 -4.57 25.58 -45.15
C ASN A 582 -5.07 26.90 -45.77
N SER A 583 -6.39 27.10 -45.84
CA SER A 583 -7.07 28.30 -46.33
C SER A 583 -7.67 29.05 -45.15
#